data_AF-A0AAE3F773-F1
#
_entry.id   AF-A0AAE3F773-F1
#
_cell.length_a   1.000
_cell.length_b   1.000
_cell.length_c   1.000
_cell.angle_alpha   90.00
_cell.angle_beta   90.00
_cell.angle_gamma   90.00
#
_symmetry.space_group_name_H-M   'P 1'
#
loop_
_entity.id
_entity.type
_entity.pdbx_description
1 polymer ?
#
loop_
_entity_poly.entity_id
_entity_poly.type
_entity_poly.pdbx_seq_one_letter_code
_entity_poly.pdbx_strand_id
1 'polypeptide(L)'
;MSEARRKNPQSAEIQRKATEAAKKSPKSGRFETNRAAIDWHLVSPEGEHFYIHSLSFWLRENCDKFGVEPDSKEFFNVIAGLNRAKRSMLGKIKGENRPCLTYKGWRVLPTEYDERLKATKK
;
A
#
# COMPACT_ATOMS: atom_id res chain seq x y z
N MET A 1 -5.38 -16.67 13.35
CA MET A 1 -3.93 -16.94 13.20
C MET A 1 -3.65 -18.26 13.90
N SER A 2 -3.18 -19.29 13.20
CA SER A 2 -3.00 -20.63 13.75
C SER A 2 -1.82 -20.69 14.74
N GLU A 3 -2.01 -21.41 15.84
CA GLU A 3 -1.07 -21.51 16.97
C GLU A 3 0.31 -22.06 16.59
N ALA A 4 0.39 -22.85 15.51
CA ALA A 4 1.62 -23.42 14.98
C ALA A 4 2.67 -22.36 14.61
N ARG A 5 2.25 -21.16 14.20
CA ARG A 5 3.17 -20.09 13.76
C ARG A 5 3.81 -19.32 14.93
N ARG A 6 3.28 -19.45 16.16
CA ARG A 6 3.79 -18.76 17.36
C ARG A 6 5.00 -19.43 18.02
N LYS A 7 5.27 -20.71 17.74
CA LYS A 7 6.24 -21.53 18.50
C LYS A 7 7.57 -21.84 17.80
N ASN A 8 7.87 -21.30 16.60
CA ASN A 8 9.15 -21.60 15.93
C ASN A 8 10.20 -20.48 16.15
N PRO A 9 11.20 -20.67 17.02
CA PRO A 9 12.22 -19.65 17.32
C PRO A 9 13.11 -19.28 16.11
N GLN A 10 13.33 -20.19 15.16
CA GLN A 10 14.05 -19.88 13.92
C GLN A 10 13.31 -18.85 13.05
N SER A 11 11.98 -18.86 13.07
CA SER A 11 11.18 -17.92 12.28
C SER A 11 11.26 -16.48 12.80
N ALA A 12 11.39 -16.30 14.12
CA ALA A 12 11.53 -15.00 14.76
C ALA A 12 12.91 -14.38 14.48
N GLU A 13 13.96 -15.18 14.47
CA GLU A 13 15.32 -14.70 14.19
C GLU A 13 15.53 -14.36 12.71
N ILE A 14 14.98 -15.17 11.79
CA ILE A 14 14.95 -14.85 10.35
C ILE A 14 14.13 -13.59 10.10
N GLN A 15 13.00 -13.40 10.79
CA GLN A 15 12.21 -12.16 10.71
C GLN A 15 13.00 -10.95 11.23
N ARG A 16 13.71 -11.06 12.36
CA ARG A 16 14.56 -9.97 12.86
C ARG A 16 15.68 -9.62 11.88
N LYS A 17 16.40 -10.61 11.36
CA LYS A 17 17.46 -10.41 10.36
C LYS A 17 16.92 -9.80 9.06
N ALA A 18 15.76 -10.24 8.60
CA ALA A 18 15.07 -9.66 7.44
C ALA A 18 14.60 -8.22 7.70
N THR A 19 14.15 -7.91 8.93
CA THR A 19 13.74 -6.56 9.33
C THR A 19 14.93 -5.62 9.39
N GLU A 20 16.06 -6.06 9.93
CA GLU A 20 17.30 -5.27 9.99
C GLU A 20 17.90 -5.05 8.59
N ALA A 21 17.86 -6.05 7.72
CA ALA A 21 18.26 -5.90 6.31
C ALA A 21 17.33 -4.94 5.54
N ALA A 22 16.03 -4.97 5.81
CA ALA A 22 15.05 -4.04 5.27
C ALA A 22 15.11 -2.63 5.90
N LYS A 23 15.92 -2.39 6.94
CA LYS A 23 16.23 -1.02 7.40
C LYS A 23 17.39 -0.39 6.63
N LYS A 24 18.32 -1.22 6.13
CA LYS A 24 19.59 -0.76 5.53
C LYS A 24 19.56 -0.65 4.00
N SER A 25 18.53 -1.16 3.34
CA SER A 25 18.50 -1.25 1.88
C SER A 25 17.69 -0.12 1.25
N PRO A 26 18.24 0.63 0.27
CA PRO A 26 17.47 1.65 -0.45
C PRO A 26 16.30 1.04 -1.24
N LYS A 27 16.42 -0.23 -1.65
CA LYS A 27 15.36 -0.97 -2.38
C LYS A 27 14.31 -1.61 -1.46
N SER A 28 14.53 -1.59 -0.15
CA SER A 28 13.63 -2.16 0.84
C SER A 28 13.83 -1.44 2.18
N GLY A 29 12.83 -0.64 2.57
CA GLY A 29 12.85 0.21 3.76
C GLY A 29 11.88 1.40 3.63
N ARG A 30 12.02 2.41 4.50
CA ARG A 30 11.25 3.67 4.46
C ARG A 30 11.82 4.64 3.40
N PHE A 31 12.06 4.14 2.20
CA PHE A 31 12.70 4.92 1.14
C PHE A 31 11.78 5.05 -0.07
N GLU A 32 11.88 6.17 -0.76
CA GLU A 32 11.14 6.48 -2.00
C GLU A 32 11.45 5.48 -3.13
N THR A 33 12.64 4.87 -3.11
CA THR A 33 13.12 3.89 -4.10
C THR A 33 12.79 2.44 -3.74
N ASN A 34 11.91 2.21 -2.76
CA ASN A 34 11.47 0.87 -2.40
C ASN A 34 10.82 0.17 -3.62
N ARG A 35 11.04 -1.12 -3.82
CA ARG A 35 10.40 -1.89 -4.92
C ARG A 35 8.86 -1.80 -4.94
N ALA A 36 8.25 -1.50 -3.78
CA ALA A 36 6.81 -1.27 -3.65
C ALA A 36 6.38 0.19 -3.96
N ALA A 37 7.32 1.09 -4.22
CA ALA A 37 7.07 2.43 -4.73
C ALA A 37 6.58 2.30 -6.17
N ILE A 38 5.28 2.51 -6.33
CA ILE A 38 4.62 2.63 -7.62
C ILE A 38 3.95 3.99 -7.67
N ASP A 39 3.51 4.39 -8.85
CA ASP A 39 2.74 5.62 -9.01
C ASP A 39 1.31 5.45 -8.50
N TRP A 40 0.84 6.48 -7.81
CA TRP A 40 -0.50 6.60 -7.29
C TRP A 40 -1.10 7.90 -7.76
N HIS A 41 -2.35 7.82 -8.19
CA HIS A 41 -3.20 8.99 -8.41
C HIS A 41 -4.36 8.89 -7.41
N LEU A 42 -4.25 9.65 -6.32
CA LEU A 42 -5.32 9.76 -5.33
C LEU A 42 -6.21 10.96 -5.65
N VAL A 43 -7.49 10.82 -5.38
CA VAL A 43 -8.43 11.95 -5.39
C VAL A 43 -9.07 12.03 -4.02
N SER A 44 -8.96 13.18 -3.36
CA SER A 44 -9.55 13.41 -2.04
C SER A 44 -11.08 13.40 -2.09
N PRO A 45 -11.76 13.26 -0.94
CA PRO A 45 -13.21 13.40 -0.86
C PRO A 45 -13.71 14.75 -1.39
N GLU A 46 -12.89 15.80 -1.24
CA GLU A 46 -13.15 17.17 -1.70
C GLU A 46 -12.87 17.36 -3.20
N GLY A 47 -12.28 16.36 -3.85
CA GLY A 47 -11.96 16.39 -5.28
C GLY A 47 -10.56 16.89 -5.60
N GLU A 48 -9.64 16.99 -4.63
CA GLU A 48 -8.25 17.37 -4.86
C GLU A 48 -7.44 16.18 -5.41
N HIS A 49 -6.61 16.42 -6.44
CA HIS A 49 -5.83 15.38 -7.11
C HIS A 49 -4.39 15.34 -6.57
N PHE A 50 -3.93 14.16 -6.15
CA PHE A 50 -2.58 13.93 -5.68
C PHE A 50 -1.88 12.88 -6.54
N TYR A 51 -0.73 13.26 -7.12
CA TYR A 51 0.16 12.38 -7.86
C TYR A 51 1.36 12.05 -6.99
N ILE A 52 1.49 10.78 -6.61
CA ILE A 52 2.41 10.34 -5.56
C ILE A 52 3.23 9.16 -6.07
N HIS A 53 4.53 9.22 -5.86
CA HIS A 53 5.41 8.07 -5.97
C HIS A 53 5.61 7.48 -4.56
N SER A 54 5.20 6.22 -4.35
CA SER A 54 5.17 5.56 -3.02
C SER A 54 4.11 6.08 -2.02
N LEU A 55 2.93 5.46 -2.03
CA LEU A 55 1.84 5.74 -1.08
C LEU A 55 2.29 5.69 0.39
N SER A 56 3.10 4.70 0.77
CA SER A 56 3.50 4.51 2.17
C SER A 56 4.45 5.59 2.68
N PHE A 57 5.22 6.21 1.78
CA PHE A 57 6.12 7.31 2.14
C PHE A 57 5.29 8.58 2.33
N TRP A 58 4.52 8.95 1.31
CA TRP A 58 3.64 10.12 1.34
C TRP A 58 2.64 10.10 2.51
N LEU A 59 2.05 8.93 2.80
CA LEU A 59 1.08 8.81 3.89
C LEU A 59 1.71 9.09 5.26
N ARG A 60 3.01 8.81 5.47
CA ARG A 60 3.67 9.14 6.75
C ARG A 60 3.78 10.64 6.96
N GLU A 61 3.98 11.39 5.89
CA GLU A 61 4.06 12.85 5.92
C GLU A 61 2.67 13.51 5.92
N ASN A 62 1.64 12.79 5.44
CA ASN A 62 0.28 13.29 5.25
C ASN A 62 -0.76 12.52 6.09
N CYS A 63 -0.31 11.94 7.20
CA CYS A 63 -1.11 11.15 8.13
C CYS A 63 -2.35 11.91 8.64
N ASP A 64 -2.23 13.22 8.83
CA ASP A 64 -3.29 14.11 9.29
C ASP A 64 -4.51 14.11 8.35
N LYS A 65 -4.31 13.92 7.05
CA LYS A 65 -5.40 13.87 6.06
C LYS A 65 -6.35 12.67 6.26
N PHE A 66 -5.91 11.67 7.01
CA PHE A 66 -6.70 10.48 7.35
C PHE A 66 -7.06 10.40 8.84
N GLY A 67 -6.58 11.37 9.64
CA GLY A 67 -6.74 11.38 11.10
C GLY A 67 -6.09 10.18 11.77
N VAL A 68 -4.90 9.78 11.30
CA VAL A 68 -4.18 8.59 11.81
C VAL A 68 -2.74 8.94 12.14
N GLU A 69 -2.14 8.24 13.11
CA GLU A 69 -0.72 8.39 13.43
C GLU A 69 0.17 7.56 12.48
N PRO A 70 1.40 8.02 12.19
CA PRO A 70 2.33 7.27 11.33
C PRO A 70 2.71 5.93 11.95
N ASP A 71 2.80 4.91 11.08
CA ASP A 71 3.12 3.52 11.45
C ASP A 71 2.17 2.87 12.49
N SER A 72 1.02 3.48 12.77
CA SER A 72 -0.03 2.88 13.60
C SER A 72 -0.76 1.74 12.90
N LYS A 73 -1.62 1.02 13.63
CA LYS A 73 -2.49 0.01 13.02
C LYS A 73 -3.46 0.66 12.02
N GLU A 74 -4.00 1.84 12.33
CA GLU A 74 -4.86 2.58 11.40
C GLU A 74 -4.12 2.99 10.13
N PHE A 75 -2.85 3.40 10.23
CA PHE A 75 -2.01 3.71 9.07
C PHE A 75 -1.94 2.54 8.08
N PHE A 76 -1.68 1.32 8.55
CA PHE A 76 -1.67 0.14 7.69
C PHE A 76 -3.06 -0.20 7.12
N ASN A 77 -4.13 0.06 7.89
CA ASN A 77 -5.50 -0.11 7.39
C ASN A 77 -5.82 0.86 6.24
N VAL A 78 -5.33 2.11 6.31
CA VAL A 78 -5.49 3.09 5.23
C VAL A 78 -4.79 2.61 3.96
N ILE A 79 -3.53 2.17 4.07
CA ILE A 79 -2.78 1.60 2.94
C ILE A 79 -3.50 0.40 2.33
N ALA A 80 -3.99 -0.53 3.16
CA ALA A 80 -4.71 -1.70 2.69
C ALA A 80 -6.03 -1.32 2.00
N GLY A 81 -6.76 -0.34 2.54
CA GLY A 81 -7.99 0.20 1.98
C GLY A 81 -7.79 0.82 0.60
N LEU A 82 -6.79 1.70 0.46
CA LEU A 82 -6.44 2.34 -0.82
C LEU A 82 -5.93 1.33 -1.85
N ASN A 83 -5.17 0.32 -1.43
CA ASN A 83 -4.78 -0.79 -2.30
C ASN A 83 -5.99 -1.57 -2.81
N ARG A 84 -6.97 -1.84 -1.96
CA ARG A 84 -8.22 -2.49 -2.38
C ARG A 84 -8.97 -1.61 -3.40
N ALA A 85 -9.06 -0.30 -3.14
CA ALA A 85 -9.67 0.65 -4.07
C ALA A 85 -9.00 0.64 -5.44
N LYS A 86 -7.67 0.73 -5.48
CA LYS A 86 -6.88 0.62 -6.72
C LYS A 86 -7.15 -0.69 -7.45
N ARG A 87 -7.15 -1.83 -6.74
CA ARG A 87 -7.42 -3.13 -7.34
C ARG A 87 -8.84 -3.25 -7.90
N SER A 88 -9.83 -2.70 -7.21
CA SER A 88 -11.21 -2.63 -7.70
C SER A 88 -11.29 -1.80 -8.98
N MET A 89 -10.67 -0.63 -8.99
CA MET A 89 -10.61 0.25 -10.17
C MET A 89 -9.90 -0.40 -11.37
N LEU A 90 -8.89 -1.24 -11.12
CA LEU A 90 -8.20 -2.01 -12.17
C LEU A 90 -8.95 -3.28 -12.59
N GLY A 91 -10.16 -3.55 -12.06
CA GLY A 91 -10.92 -4.76 -12.37
C GLY A 91 -10.28 -6.06 -11.87
N LYS A 92 -9.36 -5.98 -10.89
CA LYS A 92 -8.60 -7.12 -10.36
C LYS A 92 -9.29 -7.84 -9.19
N ILE A 93 -10.48 -7.39 -8.80
CA ILE A 93 -11.32 -8.07 -7.81
C ILE A 93 -12.22 -9.04 -8.57
N LYS A 94 -12.15 -10.33 -8.23
CA LYS A 94 -12.90 -11.42 -8.86
C LYS A 94 -13.81 -12.11 -7.85
N GLY A 95 -14.86 -12.77 -8.35
CA GLY A 95 -15.77 -13.62 -7.58
C GLY A 95 -16.76 -12.82 -6.73
N GLU A 96 -17.13 -13.36 -5.57
CA GLU A 96 -18.13 -12.82 -4.63
C GLU A 96 -17.73 -11.50 -3.96
N ASN A 97 -16.46 -11.11 -4.08
CA ASN A 97 -15.97 -9.88 -3.48
C ASN A 97 -16.52 -8.66 -4.24
N ARG A 98 -17.37 -7.87 -3.58
CA ARG A 98 -17.83 -6.60 -4.15
C ARG A 98 -16.65 -5.63 -4.35
N PRO A 99 -16.52 -5.02 -5.54
CA PRO A 99 -15.54 -3.97 -5.76
C PRO A 99 -15.86 -2.79 -4.87
N CYS A 100 -14.84 -2.21 -4.25
CA CYS A 100 -14.95 -1.00 -3.46
C CYS A 100 -14.06 0.04 -4.13
N LEU A 101 -14.66 1.04 -4.79
CA LEU A 101 -13.90 2.00 -5.61
C LEU A 101 -13.35 3.18 -4.79
N THR A 102 -13.79 3.29 -3.54
CA THR A 102 -13.46 4.40 -2.64
C THR A 102 -13.04 3.89 -1.28
N TYR A 103 -12.20 4.63 -0.56
CA TYR A 103 -11.90 4.36 0.85
C TYR A 103 -11.97 5.65 1.65
N LYS A 104 -12.88 5.75 2.63
CA LYS A 104 -13.15 6.99 3.38
C LYS A 104 -13.37 8.22 2.47
N GLY A 105 -14.07 8.04 1.34
CA GLY A 105 -14.28 9.10 0.33
C GLY A 105 -13.12 9.30 -0.66
N TRP A 106 -11.93 8.80 -0.36
CA TRP A 106 -10.79 8.85 -1.28
C TRP A 106 -10.95 7.88 -2.43
N ARG A 107 -10.62 8.32 -3.64
CA ARG A 107 -10.60 7.50 -4.86
C ARG A 107 -9.17 7.28 -5.32
N VAL A 108 -8.93 6.16 -6.01
CA VAL A 108 -7.63 5.86 -6.62
C VAL A 108 -7.83 5.65 -8.12
N LEU A 109 -7.27 6.53 -8.93
CA LEU A 109 -7.35 6.42 -10.38
C LEU A 109 -6.19 5.60 -10.94
N PRO A 110 -6.39 4.91 -12.08
CA PRO A 110 -5.30 4.27 -12.80
C PRO A 110 -4.24 5.30 -13.22
N THR A 111 -2.97 4.93 -13.10
CA THR A 111 -1.82 5.73 -13.56
C THR A 111 -1.24 5.15 -14.85
N GLU A 112 -0.41 5.92 -15.55
CA GLU A 112 0.35 5.40 -16.71
C GLU A 112 1.15 4.14 -16.36
N TYR A 113 1.70 4.05 -15.14
CA TYR A 113 2.39 2.87 -14.64
C TYR A 113 1.48 1.63 -14.67
N ASP A 114 0.21 1.77 -14.28
CA ASP A 114 -0.76 0.68 -14.30
C ASP A 114 -1.11 0.25 -15.74
N GLU A 115 -1.14 1.20 -16.68
CA GLU A 115 -1.37 0.94 -18.10
C GLU A 115 -0.21 0.20 -18.74
N ARG A 116 1.04 0.63 -18.49
CA ARG A 116 2.24 -0.08 -18.93
C ARG A 116 2.29 -1.52 -18.39
N LEU A 117 1.89 -1.73 -17.14
CA LEU A 117 1.78 -3.07 -16.55
C LEU A 117 0.66 -3.92 -17.13
N LYS A 118 -0.42 -3.32 -17.66
CA LYS A 118 -1.44 -4.05 -18.40
C LYS A 118 -0.92 -4.46 -19.78
N ALA A 119 -0.21 -3.58 -20.47
CA ALA A 119 0.32 -3.83 -21.81
C ALA A 119 1.37 -4.96 -21.84
N THR A 120 2.24 -5.04 -20.83
CA THR A 120 3.26 -6.10 -20.72
C THR A 120 2.72 -7.49 -20.39
N LYS A 121 1.45 -7.61 -20.02
CA LYS A 121 0.79 -8.89 -19.68
C LYS A 121 -0.12 -9.42 -20.77
N LYS A 122 -0.22 -8.72 -21.89
CA LYS A 122 -0.97 -9.12 -23.08
C LYS A 122 -0.03 -9.84 -24.05
#